data_AF-A0A1J4K7W7-F1
#
_entry.id   AF-A0A1J4K7W7-F1
#
_cell.length_a   1.000
_cell.length_b   1.000
_cell.length_c   1.000
_cell.angle_alpha   90.00
_cell.angle_beta   90.00
_cell.angle_gamma   90.00
#
_symmetry.space_group_name_H-M   'P 1'
#
loop_
_entity.id
_entity.type
_entity.pdbx_description
1 polymer ?
#
loop_
_entity_poly.entity_id
_entity_poly.type
_entity_poly.pdbx_seq_one_letter_code
_entity_poly.pdbx_strand_id
1 'polypeptide(L)'
;MTKILTQTNEIQAHLEDLMKKEEARAAQLKQRLDELNQQLNSQNVNAGSITEVKFGDNVKVRIGTSKFDKLIRSNCTYDDFIQPARVSIGTDKVGFRDDQGRIVWIRTNQDIHFMFTWYFAQELPFIPVVAVPPNDVATISKLNLRKEFTFKEGCAAFRCECAGPDGPLIFLAVPPNSTKDDGFAYLQSLFGNFSSLMFVDEAEDIITIDSDESWEYCIETGMAMAKVGKFPLLLVGMSS
;
A
#
# COMPACT_ATOMS: atom_id res chain seq x y z
N MET A 1 44.23 14.32 2.40
CA MET A 1 45.23 14.98 3.26
C MET A 1 44.51 16.06 4.06
N THR A 2 44.36 15.87 5.37
CA THR A 2 43.68 16.83 6.25
C THR A 2 44.67 17.94 6.59
N LYS A 3 44.38 19.18 6.17
CA LYS A 3 45.24 20.34 6.44
C LYS A 3 45.14 20.66 7.94
N ILE A 4 46.24 20.54 8.69
CA ILE A 4 46.27 20.92 10.11
C ILE A 4 46.43 22.45 10.18
N LEU A 5 45.34 23.14 10.49
CA LEU A 5 45.31 24.60 10.66
C LEU A 5 45.87 24.96 12.04
N THR A 6 46.95 25.74 12.09
CA THR A 6 47.69 26.04 13.33
C THR A 6 47.74 27.53 13.68
N GLN A 7 47.22 28.41 12.83
CA GLN A 7 47.17 29.86 13.07
C GLN A 7 45.71 30.34 13.22
N THR A 8 45.45 31.15 14.25
CA THR A 8 44.10 31.59 14.67
C THR A 8 43.30 32.25 13.54
N ASN A 9 43.97 33.04 12.68
CA ASN A 9 43.32 33.72 11.55
C ASN A 9 42.88 32.74 10.44
N GLU A 10 43.64 31.67 10.20
CA GLU A 10 43.27 30.64 9.23
C GLU A 10 42.11 29.77 9.73
N ILE A 11 42.05 29.54 11.05
CA ILE A 11 40.94 28.84 11.70
C ILE A 11 39.66 29.69 11.60
N GLN A 12 39.73 31.00 11.87
CA GLN A 12 38.58 31.90 11.73
C GLN A 12 38.09 31.99 10.29
N ALA A 13 38.98 32.17 9.31
CA ALA A 13 38.61 32.20 7.90
C ALA A 13 38.00 30.86 7.43
N HIS A 14 38.48 29.73 7.94
CA HIS A 14 37.91 28.42 7.63
C HIS A 14 36.53 28.21 8.28
N LEU A 15 36.34 28.67 9.51
CA LEU A 15 35.04 28.63 10.19
C LEU A 15 34.01 29.52 9.50
N GLU A 16 34.40 30.72 9.05
CA GLU A 16 33.52 31.59 8.27
C GLU A 16 33.14 30.97 6.90
N ASP A 17 34.06 30.29 6.23
CA ASP A 17 33.77 29.57 4.98
C ASP A 17 32.83 28.38 5.20
N LEU A 18 33.00 27.64 6.31
CA LEU A 18 32.10 26.55 6.69
C LEU A 18 30.71 27.07 7.07
N MET A 19 30.62 28.18 7.81
CA MET A 19 29.34 28.82 8.14
C MET A 19 28.60 29.27 6.88
N LYS A 20 29.28 29.94 5.94
CA LYS A 20 28.67 30.36 4.67
C LYS A 20 28.19 29.17 3.83
N LYS A 21 28.93 28.07 3.82
CA LYS A 21 28.51 26.84 3.13
C LYS A 21 27.28 26.22 3.77
N GLU A 22 27.21 26.21 5.10
CA GLU A 22 26.06 25.66 5.81
C GLU A 22 24.82 26.54 5.66
N GLU A 23 24.97 27.87 5.70
CA GLU A 23 23.90 28.84 5.43
C GLU A 23 23.37 28.69 3.99
N ALA A 24 24.26 28.55 3.00
CA ALA A 24 23.86 28.32 1.62
C ALA A 24 23.13 26.98 1.45
N ARG A 25 23.58 25.93 2.16
CA ARG A 25 22.93 24.62 2.16
C ARG A 25 21.55 24.66 2.81
N ALA A 26 21.42 25.36 3.94
CA ALA A 26 20.15 25.55 4.64
C ALA A 26 19.15 26.35 3.78
N ALA A 27 19.61 27.38 3.08
CA ALA A 27 18.79 28.15 2.14
C ALA A 27 18.30 27.27 0.96
N GLN A 28 19.17 26.45 0.39
CA GLN A 28 18.80 25.51 -0.68
C GLN A 28 17.80 24.45 -0.20
N LEU A 29 17.97 23.91 1.02
CA LEU A 29 17.03 22.95 1.61
C LEU A 29 15.67 23.59 1.85
N LYS A 30 15.63 24.83 2.37
CA LYS A 30 14.38 25.55 2.58
C LYS A 30 13.68 25.85 1.26
N GLN A 31 14.42 26.26 0.23
CA GLN A 31 13.85 26.49 -1.10
C GLN A 31 13.28 25.19 -1.70
N ARG A 32 13.96 24.05 -1.54
CA ARG A 32 13.42 22.75 -1.96
C ARG A 32 12.19 22.34 -1.17
N LEU A 33 12.14 22.60 0.13
CA LEU A 33 10.96 22.35 0.96
C LEU A 33 9.78 23.22 0.54
N ASP A 34 10.02 24.49 0.21
CA ASP A 34 8.99 25.40 -0.30
C ASP A 34 8.49 24.97 -1.69
N GLU A 35 9.40 24.53 -2.58
CA GLU A 35 9.03 23.95 -3.89
C GLU A 35 8.23 22.65 -3.75
N LEU A 36 8.63 21.76 -2.84
CA LEU A 36 7.89 20.52 -2.50
C LEU A 36 6.52 20.84 -1.89
N ASN A 37 6.43 21.81 -0.98
CA ASN A 37 5.16 22.25 -0.40
C ASN A 37 4.27 22.92 -1.45
N GLN A 38 4.83 23.69 -2.39
CA GLN A 38 4.08 24.24 -3.51
C GLN A 38 3.59 23.14 -4.46
N GLN A 39 4.38 22.10 -4.71
CA GLN A 39 3.95 20.91 -5.46
C GLN A 39 2.85 20.14 -4.72
N LEU A 40 2.96 19.97 -3.41
CA LEU A 40 1.94 19.34 -2.57
C LEU A 40 0.64 20.17 -2.55
N ASN A 41 0.75 21.49 -2.44
CA ASN A 41 -0.39 22.41 -2.44
C ASN A 41 -1.02 22.59 -3.83
N SER A 42 -0.26 22.42 -4.90
CA SER A 42 -0.82 22.35 -6.27
C SER A 42 -1.40 20.98 -6.62
N GLN A 43 -1.06 19.94 -5.84
CA GLN A 43 -1.74 18.64 -5.82
C GLN A 43 -2.95 18.59 -4.86
N ASN A 44 -3.17 19.62 -4.03
CA ASN A 44 -4.43 19.82 -3.28
C ASN A 44 -5.57 20.32 -4.20
N VAL A 45 -5.77 19.62 -5.31
CA VAL A 45 -7.01 19.71 -6.08
C VAL A 45 -8.09 18.99 -5.27
N ASN A 46 -8.89 19.80 -4.58
CA ASN A 46 -10.23 19.49 -4.07
C ASN A 46 -10.32 18.47 -2.92
N ALA A 47 -10.06 18.95 -1.70
CA ALA A 47 -10.88 18.53 -0.56
C ALA A 47 -12.34 18.95 -0.82
N GLY A 48 -13.17 18.06 -1.35
CA GLY A 48 -14.59 18.37 -1.58
C GLY A 48 -15.38 17.47 -2.53
N SER A 49 -14.74 16.58 -3.30
CA SER A 49 -15.46 15.54 -4.03
C SER A 49 -14.70 14.23 -3.94
N ILE A 50 -15.31 13.20 -3.37
CA ILE A 50 -14.87 11.81 -3.52
C ILE A 50 -14.92 11.53 -5.02
N THR A 51 -13.80 11.74 -5.70
CA THR A 51 -13.75 11.65 -7.16
C THR A 51 -13.44 10.20 -7.46
N GLU A 52 -14.45 9.48 -7.93
CA GLU A 52 -14.34 8.07 -8.29
C GLU A 52 -13.16 7.86 -9.26
N VAL A 53 -12.36 6.83 -9.00
CA VAL A 53 -11.13 6.55 -9.75
C VAL A 53 -11.48 6.24 -11.20
N LYS A 54 -10.95 7.05 -12.14
CA LYS A 54 -11.18 6.84 -13.58
C LYS A 54 -10.15 5.87 -14.14
N PHE A 55 -10.63 4.74 -14.64
CA PHE A 55 -9.77 3.75 -15.30
C PHE A 55 -9.42 4.20 -16.71
N GLY A 56 -8.14 4.12 -17.06
CA GLY A 56 -7.68 4.16 -18.45
C GLY A 56 -7.82 2.81 -19.12
N ASP A 57 -7.55 2.74 -20.44
CA ASP A 57 -7.67 1.50 -21.21
C ASP A 57 -6.61 0.45 -20.84
N ASN A 58 -5.43 0.89 -20.40
CA ASN A 58 -4.28 0.03 -20.17
C ASN A 58 -3.54 0.39 -18.88
N VAL A 59 -2.93 -0.62 -18.29
CA VAL A 59 -2.08 -0.57 -17.11
C VAL A 59 -0.68 -1.01 -17.50
N LYS A 60 0.33 -0.26 -17.05
CA LYS A 60 1.74 -0.63 -17.23
C LYS A 60 2.17 -1.54 -16.08
N VAL A 61 2.73 -2.70 -16.39
CA VAL A 61 3.25 -3.63 -15.39
C VAL A 61 4.69 -4.02 -15.69
N ARG A 62 5.52 -4.13 -14.66
CA ARG A 62 6.89 -4.63 -14.76
C ARG A 62 6.98 -5.95 -14.05
N ILE A 63 7.19 -7.01 -14.81
CA ILE A 63 7.11 -8.39 -14.31
C ILE A 63 8.50 -8.96 -14.06
N GLY A 64 8.74 -9.42 -12.83
CA GLY A 64 9.99 -10.05 -12.41
C GLY A 64 11.18 -9.11 -12.53
N THR A 65 12.29 -9.60 -13.10
CA THR A 65 13.51 -8.82 -13.33
C THR A 65 13.52 -8.11 -14.69
N SER A 66 12.37 -8.02 -15.37
CA SER A 66 12.26 -7.33 -16.67
C SER A 66 12.63 -5.86 -16.53
N LYS A 67 13.40 -5.35 -17.50
CA LYS A 67 13.66 -3.91 -17.64
C LYS A 67 12.56 -3.17 -18.38
N PHE A 68 11.63 -3.90 -19.00
CA PHE A 68 10.58 -3.36 -19.86
C PHE A 68 9.21 -3.55 -19.22
N ASP A 69 8.37 -2.53 -19.41
CA ASP A 69 6.97 -2.54 -18.99
C ASP A 69 6.11 -3.20 -20.06
N LYS A 70 5.19 -4.05 -19.61
CA LYS A 70 4.13 -4.64 -20.44
C LYS A 70 2.85 -3.84 -20.25
N LEU A 71 2.11 -3.65 -21.34
CA LEU A 71 0.77 -3.07 -21.30
C LEU A 71 -0.25 -4.19 -21.18
N ILE A 72 -1.09 -4.10 -20.15
CA ILE A 72 -2.21 -5.01 -19.92
C ILE A 72 -3.49 -4.18 -19.97
N ARG A 73 -4.56 -4.70 -20.58
CA ARG A 73 -5.85 -4.01 -20.60
C ARG A 73 -6.42 -3.92 -19.18
N SER A 74 -7.00 -2.79 -18.82
CA SER A 74 -7.58 -2.57 -17.50
C SER A 74 -8.79 -3.45 -17.18
N ASN A 75 -9.41 -4.07 -18.20
CA ASN A 75 -10.52 -5.01 -18.06
C ASN A 75 -10.10 -6.49 -18.13
N CYS A 76 -8.80 -6.81 -17.98
CA CYS A 76 -8.33 -8.18 -18.03
C CYS A 76 -8.83 -9.02 -16.85
N THR A 77 -8.95 -10.33 -17.05
CA THR A 77 -9.19 -11.28 -15.97
C THR A 77 -7.89 -11.67 -15.26
N TYR A 78 -8.02 -12.34 -14.13
CA TYR A 78 -6.92 -12.96 -13.39
C TYR A 78 -6.13 -13.92 -14.30
N ASP A 79 -6.81 -14.77 -15.08
CA ASP A 79 -6.14 -15.72 -15.97
C ASP A 79 -5.33 -14.99 -17.06
N ASP A 80 -5.90 -13.94 -17.64
CA ASP A 80 -5.23 -13.09 -18.64
C ASP A 80 -3.98 -12.40 -18.06
N PHE A 81 -4.04 -12.01 -16.78
CA PHE A 81 -2.93 -11.36 -16.07
C PHE A 81 -1.85 -12.35 -15.65
N ILE A 82 -2.23 -13.53 -15.16
CA ILE A 82 -1.30 -14.51 -14.60
C ILE A 82 -0.53 -15.25 -15.69
N GLN A 83 -1.12 -15.47 -16.86
CA GLN A 83 -0.41 -16.14 -17.95
C GLN A 83 0.91 -15.45 -18.34
N PRO A 84 0.96 -14.13 -18.63
CA PRO A 84 2.23 -13.44 -18.91
C PRO A 84 3.13 -13.35 -17.68
N ALA A 85 2.58 -13.31 -16.46
CA ALA A 85 3.35 -13.34 -15.22
C ALA A 85 4.09 -14.68 -15.05
N ARG A 86 3.38 -15.79 -15.24
CA ARG A 86 3.91 -17.16 -15.16
C ARG A 86 5.00 -17.41 -16.19
N VAL A 87 4.84 -16.94 -17.43
CA VAL A 87 5.87 -17.06 -18.47
C VAL A 87 7.15 -16.32 -18.09
N SER A 88 7.03 -15.17 -17.40
CA SER A 88 8.19 -14.31 -17.09
C SER A 88 8.88 -14.69 -15.78
N ILE A 89 8.13 -15.18 -14.79
CA ILE A 89 8.60 -15.45 -13.42
C ILE A 89 8.81 -16.96 -13.19
N GLY A 90 8.06 -17.82 -13.88
CA GLY A 90 8.11 -19.27 -13.70
C GLY A 90 7.12 -19.82 -12.66
N THR A 91 6.24 -18.98 -12.10
CA THR A 91 5.20 -19.40 -11.13
C THR A 91 3.90 -18.63 -11.33
N ASP A 92 2.77 -19.21 -10.91
CA ASP A 92 1.46 -18.57 -10.82
C ASP A 92 1.24 -17.86 -9.47
N LYS A 93 2.14 -18.06 -8.50
CA LYS A 93 2.08 -17.42 -7.17
C LYS A 93 2.80 -16.07 -7.22
N VAL A 94 2.08 -15.05 -7.64
CA VAL A 94 2.63 -13.70 -7.87
C VAL A 94 1.85 -12.65 -7.08
N GLY A 95 2.55 -11.62 -6.66
CA GLY A 95 1.97 -10.42 -6.06
C GLY A 95 2.55 -9.17 -6.70
N PHE A 96 2.07 -8.00 -6.29
CA PHE A 96 2.70 -6.73 -6.63
C PHE A 96 3.34 -6.09 -5.40
N ARG A 97 4.34 -5.23 -5.60
CA ARG A 97 4.90 -4.42 -4.50
C ARG A 97 4.06 -3.17 -4.32
N ASP A 98 3.58 -2.95 -3.11
CA ASP A 98 2.95 -1.68 -2.75
C ASP A 98 3.98 -0.55 -2.58
N ASP A 99 3.50 0.62 -2.20
CA ASP A 99 4.29 1.83 -1.93
C ASP A 99 5.32 1.65 -0.81
N GLN A 100 5.03 0.76 0.15
CA GLN A 100 5.93 0.40 1.25
C GLN A 100 6.87 -0.76 0.86
N GLY A 101 6.80 -1.25 -0.38
CA GLY A 101 7.60 -2.37 -0.85
C GLY A 101 7.14 -3.73 -0.30
N ARG A 102 5.96 -3.83 0.32
CA ARG A 102 5.39 -5.11 0.75
C ARG A 102 4.72 -5.81 -0.41
N ILE A 103 4.71 -7.14 -0.39
CA ILE A 103 4.07 -7.93 -1.45
C ILE A 103 2.58 -8.04 -1.12
N VAL A 104 1.72 -7.60 -2.03
CA VAL A 104 0.27 -7.88 -1.97
C VAL A 104 -0.02 -9.02 -2.94
N TRP A 105 -0.53 -10.14 -2.43
CA TRP A 105 -0.79 -11.35 -3.22
C TRP A 105 -2.05 -11.18 -4.08
N ILE A 106 -1.91 -11.44 -5.38
CA ILE A 106 -2.99 -11.47 -6.38
C ILE A 106 -3.53 -12.91 -6.47
N ARG A 107 -4.82 -13.11 -6.17
CA ARG A 107 -5.45 -14.44 -6.10
C ARG A 107 -6.70 -14.56 -6.99
N THR A 108 -7.34 -13.42 -7.29
CA THR A 108 -8.67 -13.35 -7.92
C THR A 108 -8.80 -12.14 -8.84
N ASN A 109 -9.90 -12.10 -9.63
CA ASN A 109 -10.28 -10.92 -10.42
C ASN A 109 -10.49 -9.67 -9.54
N GLN A 110 -10.94 -9.86 -8.30
CA GLN A 110 -11.13 -8.78 -7.34
C GLN A 110 -9.79 -8.16 -6.93
N ASP A 111 -8.77 -8.98 -6.69
CA ASP A 111 -7.43 -8.46 -6.37
C ASP A 111 -6.84 -7.68 -7.55
N ILE A 112 -7.08 -8.12 -8.79
CA ILE A 112 -6.70 -7.38 -10.01
C ILE A 112 -7.42 -6.03 -10.07
N HIS A 113 -8.73 -6.02 -9.82
CA HIS A 113 -9.52 -4.81 -9.80
C HIS A 113 -8.94 -3.81 -8.78
N PHE A 114 -8.73 -4.22 -7.53
CA PHE A 114 -8.16 -3.35 -6.50
C PHE A 114 -6.75 -2.86 -6.84
N MET A 115 -5.89 -3.74 -7.35
CA MET A 115 -4.55 -3.37 -7.80
C MET A 115 -4.59 -2.31 -8.92
N PHE A 116 -5.52 -2.42 -9.86
CA PHE A 116 -5.69 -1.42 -10.93
C PHE A 116 -6.31 -0.13 -10.42
N THR A 117 -7.30 -0.19 -9.53
CA THR A 117 -7.86 0.98 -8.84
C THR A 117 -6.75 1.75 -8.13
N TRP A 118 -5.87 1.03 -7.40
CA TRP A 118 -4.71 1.62 -6.73
C TRP A 118 -3.73 2.27 -7.72
N TYR A 119 -3.42 1.60 -8.82
CA TYR A 119 -2.55 2.13 -9.87
C TYR A 119 -3.06 3.44 -10.48
N PHE A 120 -4.36 3.51 -10.82
CA PHE A 120 -4.95 4.71 -11.40
C PHE A 120 -5.12 5.83 -10.36
N ALA A 121 -5.48 5.49 -9.12
CA ALA A 121 -5.63 6.46 -8.05
C ALA A 121 -4.31 7.15 -7.67
N GLN A 122 -3.22 6.39 -7.64
CA GLN A 122 -1.89 6.89 -7.26
C GLN A 122 -1.07 7.34 -8.48
N GLU A 123 -1.64 7.32 -9.68
CA GLU A 123 -0.99 7.66 -10.95
C GLU A 123 0.39 7.00 -11.12
N LEU A 124 0.49 5.72 -10.73
CA LEU A 124 1.78 5.02 -10.71
C LEU A 124 2.37 4.91 -12.13
N PRO A 125 3.70 5.01 -12.28
CA PRO A 125 4.34 4.87 -13.60
C PRO A 125 4.20 3.43 -14.15
N PHE A 126 4.22 2.42 -13.27
CA PHE A 126 3.98 1.01 -13.56
C PHE A 126 3.74 0.23 -12.26
N ILE A 127 3.18 -0.97 -12.35
CA ILE A 127 3.01 -1.91 -11.23
C ILE A 127 4.16 -2.93 -11.21
N PRO A 128 4.98 -3.00 -10.15
CA PRO A 128 6.02 -4.01 -10.00
C PRO A 128 5.41 -5.37 -9.57
N VAL A 129 5.44 -6.36 -10.45
CA VAL A 129 4.92 -7.71 -10.21
C VAL A 129 6.07 -8.68 -9.90
N VAL A 130 5.97 -9.40 -8.79
CA VAL A 130 7.03 -10.28 -8.26
C VAL A 130 6.48 -11.66 -7.86
N ALA A 131 7.37 -12.65 -7.73
CA ALA A 131 7.01 -13.93 -7.13
C ALA A 131 6.73 -13.77 -5.62
N VAL A 132 5.71 -14.47 -5.12
CA VAL A 132 5.51 -14.64 -3.69
C VAL A 132 6.45 -15.76 -3.20
N PRO A 133 7.22 -15.56 -2.12
CA PRO A 133 8.10 -16.60 -1.58
C PRO A 133 7.31 -17.88 -1.21
N PRO A 134 7.85 -19.09 -1.49
CA PRO A 134 7.12 -20.35 -1.23
C PRO A 134 6.71 -20.56 0.22
N ASN A 135 7.54 -20.11 1.17
CA ASN A 135 7.23 -20.20 2.61
C ASN A 135 5.99 -19.38 2.96
N ASP A 136 5.86 -18.20 2.36
CA ASP A 136 4.74 -17.31 2.60
C ASP A 136 3.45 -17.84 1.98
N VAL A 137 3.57 -18.41 0.77
CA VAL A 137 2.46 -19.12 0.12
C VAL A 137 1.95 -20.24 1.01
N ALA A 138 2.83 -21.02 1.64
CA ALA A 138 2.44 -22.10 2.54
C ALA A 138 1.72 -21.57 3.78
N THR A 139 2.12 -20.41 4.32
CA THR A 139 1.46 -19.76 5.46
C THR A 139 0.05 -19.32 5.11
N ILE A 140 -0.12 -18.55 4.03
CA ILE A 140 -1.42 -18.01 3.64
C ILE A 140 -2.34 -19.10 3.07
N SER A 141 -1.80 -20.18 2.48
CA SER A 141 -2.62 -21.30 2.00
C SER A 141 -3.35 -22.06 3.12
N LYS A 142 -3.01 -21.84 4.39
CA LYS A 142 -3.74 -22.39 5.54
C LYS A 142 -5.04 -21.63 5.85
N LEU A 143 -5.19 -20.42 5.31
CA LEU A 143 -6.37 -19.58 5.52
C LEU A 143 -7.55 -20.06 4.68
N ASN A 144 -8.77 -19.85 5.17
CA ASN A 144 -9.99 -20.29 4.51
C ASN A 144 -10.57 -19.19 3.59
N LEU A 145 -9.77 -18.74 2.64
CA LEU A 145 -10.11 -17.65 1.71
C LEU A 145 -11.25 -18.00 0.73
N ARG A 146 -11.74 -19.24 0.72
CA ARG A 146 -12.93 -19.64 -0.05
C ARG A 146 -14.23 -19.00 0.45
N LYS A 147 -14.24 -18.56 1.71
CA LYS A 147 -15.37 -17.85 2.31
C LYS A 147 -15.28 -16.33 2.12
N GLU A 148 -14.27 -15.84 1.42
CA GLU A 148 -14.08 -14.41 1.19
C GLU A 148 -15.29 -13.83 0.43
N PHE A 149 -15.78 -12.70 0.93
CA PHE A 149 -16.89 -11.99 0.35
C PHE A 149 -16.45 -11.29 -0.95
N THR A 150 -17.24 -11.45 -2.00
CA THR A 150 -17.03 -10.71 -3.24
C THR A 150 -17.42 -9.24 -3.06
N PHE A 151 -16.48 -8.35 -3.31
CA PHE A 151 -16.64 -6.91 -3.24
C PHE A 151 -17.83 -6.42 -4.07
N LYS A 152 -18.62 -5.54 -3.47
CA LYS A 152 -19.76 -4.86 -4.06
C LYS A 152 -19.75 -3.41 -3.60
N GLU A 153 -20.52 -2.58 -4.29
CA GLU A 153 -20.75 -1.21 -3.84
C GLU A 153 -21.19 -1.17 -2.36
N GLY A 154 -20.59 -0.29 -1.58
CA GLY A 154 -20.81 -0.17 -0.14
C GLY A 154 -19.95 -1.08 0.74
N CYS A 155 -19.16 -2.00 0.18
CA CYS A 155 -18.21 -2.79 0.99
C CYS A 155 -17.01 -1.94 1.42
N ALA A 156 -16.45 -2.25 2.59
CA ALA A 156 -15.12 -1.80 2.95
C ALA A 156 -14.07 -2.71 2.29
N ALA A 157 -12.93 -2.14 1.89
CA ALA A 157 -11.82 -2.92 1.33
C ALA A 157 -10.49 -2.57 2.00
N PHE A 158 -9.72 -3.59 2.35
CA PHE A 158 -8.48 -3.45 3.12
C PHE A 158 -7.34 -4.22 2.46
N ARG A 159 -6.10 -3.79 2.71
CA ARG A 159 -4.94 -4.68 2.65
C ARG A 159 -4.81 -5.34 4.02
N CYS A 160 -4.83 -6.65 4.09
CA CYS A 160 -4.82 -7.40 5.35
C CYS A 160 -3.44 -8.03 5.58
N GLU A 161 -2.88 -7.75 6.75
CA GLU A 161 -1.71 -8.40 7.32
C GLU A 161 -2.15 -9.48 8.30
N CYS A 162 -1.96 -10.74 7.90
CA CYS A 162 -2.35 -11.92 8.70
C CYS A 162 -1.24 -12.96 8.86
N ALA A 163 -0.13 -12.80 8.12
CA ALA A 163 1.04 -13.69 8.16
C ALA A 163 2.24 -13.07 8.90
N GLY A 164 2.00 -11.99 9.66
CA GLY A 164 3.03 -11.16 10.28
C GLY A 164 3.56 -10.05 9.36
N PRO A 165 4.44 -9.17 9.89
CA PRO A 165 4.85 -7.94 9.22
C PRO A 165 5.70 -8.16 7.97
N ASP A 166 6.45 -9.26 7.93
CA ASP A 166 7.28 -9.65 6.78
C ASP A 166 6.51 -10.50 5.75
N GLY A 167 5.30 -10.93 6.10
CA GLY A 167 4.45 -11.75 5.25
C GLY A 167 3.79 -10.94 4.14
N PRO A 168 3.29 -11.60 3.08
CA PRO A 168 2.52 -10.93 2.06
C PRO A 168 1.16 -10.51 2.59
N LEU A 169 0.70 -9.38 2.10
CA LEU A 169 -0.64 -8.88 2.34
C LEU A 169 -1.62 -9.55 1.38
N ILE A 170 -2.88 -9.57 1.76
CA ILE A 170 -3.98 -9.94 0.86
C ILE A 170 -4.97 -8.79 0.80
N PHE A 171 -5.64 -8.57 -0.32
CA PHE A 171 -6.83 -7.72 -0.27
C PHE A 171 -7.96 -8.46 0.44
N LEU A 172 -8.80 -7.72 1.15
CA LEU A 172 -9.97 -8.25 1.82
C LEU A 172 -11.12 -7.28 1.68
N ALA A 173 -12.26 -7.78 1.20
CA ALA A 173 -13.52 -7.06 1.27
C ALA A 173 -14.30 -7.47 2.53
N VAL A 174 -14.87 -6.48 3.22
CA VAL A 174 -15.77 -6.69 4.36
C VAL A 174 -17.18 -6.22 3.94
N PRO A 175 -18.22 -7.04 4.18
CA PRO A 175 -19.60 -6.70 3.80
C PRO A 175 -20.09 -5.37 4.42
N PRO A 176 -20.94 -4.61 3.71
CA PRO A 176 -21.57 -3.40 4.22
C PRO A 176 -22.43 -3.72 5.44
N ASN A 177 -22.58 -2.73 6.33
CA ASN A 177 -23.49 -2.78 7.50
C ASN A 177 -23.27 -4.02 8.38
N SER A 178 -22.05 -4.55 8.43
CA SER A 178 -21.70 -5.63 9.35
C SER A 178 -21.57 -5.05 10.74
N THR A 179 -22.25 -5.67 11.71
CA THR A 179 -21.98 -5.38 13.13
C THR A 179 -20.58 -5.86 13.48
N LYS A 180 -20.03 -5.39 14.61
CA LYS A 180 -18.73 -5.87 15.10
C LYS A 180 -18.72 -7.39 15.24
N ASP A 181 -19.76 -7.97 15.81
CA ASP A 181 -19.87 -9.43 15.99
C ASP A 181 -19.92 -10.18 14.66
N ASP A 182 -20.69 -9.69 13.68
CA ASP A 182 -20.75 -10.28 12.34
C ASP A 182 -19.39 -10.20 11.64
N GLY A 183 -18.73 -9.04 11.75
CA GLY A 183 -17.41 -8.77 11.20
C GLY A 183 -16.34 -9.69 11.78
N PHE A 184 -16.30 -9.81 13.11
CA PHE A 184 -15.39 -10.71 13.81
C PHE A 184 -15.66 -12.17 13.43
N ALA A 185 -16.92 -12.60 13.39
CA ALA A 185 -17.28 -13.96 12.96
C ALA A 185 -16.85 -14.23 11.51
N TYR A 186 -17.01 -13.26 10.62
CA TYR A 186 -16.54 -13.34 9.23
C TYR A 186 -15.02 -13.47 9.18
N LEU A 187 -14.27 -12.60 9.85
CA LEU A 187 -12.80 -12.64 9.90
C LEU A 187 -12.31 -13.96 10.52
N GLN A 188 -12.93 -14.43 11.60
CA GLN A 188 -12.61 -15.73 12.21
C GLN A 188 -12.88 -16.89 11.25
N SER A 189 -13.88 -16.77 10.39
CA SER A 189 -14.17 -17.81 9.39
C SER A 189 -13.09 -17.92 8.31
N LEU A 190 -12.32 -16.85 8.07
CA LEU A 190 -11.22 -16.76 7.11
C LEU A 190 -9.87 -17.10 7.75
N PHE A 191 -9.57 -16.46 8.88
CA PHE A 191 -8.25 -16.48 9.52
C PHE A 191 -8.17 -17.49 10.67
N GLY A 192 -9.29 -17.94 11.21
CA GLY A 192 -9.33 -18.67 12.48
C GLY A 192 -9.32 -17.71 13.67
N ASN A 193 -8.97 -18.23 14.84
CA ASN A 193 -8.93 -17.42 16.06
C ASN A 193 -7.79 -16.40 16.00
N PHE A 194 -8.13 -15.14 16.30
CA PHE A 194 -7.18 -14.03 16.43
C PHE A 194 -7.33 -13.37 17.79
N SER A 195 -6.24 -12.85 18.33
CA SER A 195 -6.15 -12.20 19.65
C SER A 195 -6.35 -10.70 19.59
N SER A 196 -6.08 -10.08 18.44
CA SER A 196 -6.19 -8.63 18.27
C SER A 196 -6.55 -8.28 16.84
N LEU A 197 -7.36 -7.23 16.69
CA LEU A 197 -7.68 -6.62 15.42
C LEU A 197 -7.37 -5.12 15.51
N MET A 198 -6.56 -4.62 14.60
CA MET A 198 -6.20 -3.21 14.51
C MET A 198 -6.28 -2.77 13.04
N PHE A 199 -6.40 -1.48 12.79
CA PHE A 199 -6.24 -0.94 11.44
C PHE A 199 -5.42 0.36 11.46
N VAL A 200 -4.80 0.66 10.32
CA VAL A 200 -4.11 1.94 10.09
C VAL A 200 -5.06 2.86 9.34
N ASP A 201 -5.36 4.00 9.93
CA ASP A 201 -6.28 4.99 9.37
C ASP A 201 -5.62 5.89 8.30
N GLU A 202 -6.34 6.92 7.87
CA GLU A 202 -5.85 7.90 6.89
C GLU A 202 -4.70 8.77 7.40
N ALA A 203 -4.59 8.94 8.73
CA ALA A 203 -3.54 9.71 9.39
C ALA A 203 -2.30 8.86 9.73
N GLU A 204 -2.29 7.60 9.31
CA GLU A 204 -1.28 6.58 9.64
C GLU A 204 -1.26 6.18 11.12
N ASP A 205 -2.32 6.46 11.86
CA ASP A 205 -2.49 6.05 13.25
C ASP A 205 -3.00 4.61 13.33
N ILE A 206 -2.44 3.84 14.27
CA ILE A 206 -2.88 2.47 14.55
C ILE A 206 -4.02 2.49 15.56
N ILE A 207 -5.20 2.10 15.11
CA ILE A 207 -6.41 2.04 15.94
C ILE A 207 -6.73 0.59 16.29
N THR A 208 -6.90 0.32 17.58
CA THR A 208 -7.36 -0.99 18.06
C THR A 208 -8.87 -1.09 17.97
N ILE A 209 -9.36 -2.22 17.46
CA ILE A 209 -10.79 -2.48 17.29
C ILE A 209 -11.30 -3.30 18.47
N ASP A 210 -11.67 -2.62 19.55
CA ASP A 210 -12.15 -3.22 20.80
C ASP A 210 -13.58 -2.81 21.17
N SER A 211 -14.18 -1.85 20.45
CA SER A 211 -15.54 -1.33 20.65
C SER A 211 -16.34 -1.29 19.35
N ASP A 212 -17.66 -1.15 19.44
CA ASP A 212 -18.52 -0.97 18.26
C ASP A 212 -18.19 0.33 17.51
N GLU A 213 -17.85 1.40 18.24
CA GLU A 213 -17.43 2.68 17.68
C GLU A 213 -16.14 2.54 16.85
N SER A 214 -15.13 1.83 17.37
CA SER A 214 -13.88 1.58 16.65
C SER A 214 -14.08 0.68 15.42
N TRP A 215 -15.06 -0.23 15.48
CA TRP A 215 -15.44 -1.07 14.33
C TRP A 215 -16.13 -0.25 13.25
N GLU A 216 -17.12 0.57 13.62
CA GLU A 216 -17.81 1.46 12.69
C GLU A 216 -16.82 2.39 12.00
N TYR A 217 -15.91 3.00 12.77
CA TYR A 217 -14.85 3.85 12.23
C TYR A 217 -13.93 3.10 11.26
N CYS A 218 -13.53 1.86 11.58
CA CYS A 218 -12.74 1.01 10.69
C CYS A 218 -13.46 0.75 9.36
N ILE A 219 -14.75 0.39 9.40
CA ILE A 219 -15.55 0.07 8.22
C ILE A 219 -15.78 1.32 7.37
N GLU A 220 -16.15 2.45 7.99
CA GLU A 220 -16.33 3.72 7.30
C GLU A 220 -15.04 4.17 6.60
N THR A 221 -13.90 4.05 7.28
CA THR A 221 -12.58 4.36 6.70
C THR A 221 -12.27 3.46 5.51
N GLY A 222 -12.46 2.14 5.67
CA GLY A 222 -12.27 1.18 4.57
C GLY A 222 -13.20 1.42 3.38
N MET A 223 -14.43 1.90 3.61
CA MET A 223 -15.37 2.28 2.55
C MET A 223 -14.96 3.59 1.87
N ALA A 224 -14.59 4.61 2.65
CA ALA A 224 -14.22 5.92 2.13
C ALA A 224 -12.93 5.86 1.30
N MET A 225 -11.89 5.21 1.84
CA MET A 225 -10.61 5.08 1.16
C MET A 225 -10.71 4.25 -0.12
N ALA A 226 -11.51 3.17 -0.12
CA ALA A 226 -11.68 2.33 -1.29
C ALA A 226 -12.26 3.09 -2.49
N LYS A 227 -13.15 4.06 -2.26
CA LYS A 227 -13.73 4.93 -3.32
C LYS A 227 -12.68 5.79 -4.01
N VAL A 228 -11.63 6.17 -3.29
CA VAL A 228 -10.50 6.94 -3.84
C VAL A 228 -9.31 6.05 -4.22
N GLY A 229 -9.50 4.72 -4.25
CA GLY A 229 -8.48 3.75 -4.64
C GLY A 229 -7.33 3.57 -3.65
N LYS A 230 -7.56 3.92 -2.39
CA LYS A 230 -6.65 3.61 -1.28
C LYS A 230 -7.24 2.47 -0.45
N PHE A 231 -6.37 1.64 0.12
CA PHE A 231 -6.77 0.47 0.89
C PHE A 231 -6.04 0.48 2.23
N PRO A 232 -6.75 0.81 3.34
CA PRO A 232 -6.14 0.84 4.68
C PRO A 232 -5.61 -0.53 5.06
N LEU A 233 -4.62 -0.52 5.95
CA LEU A 233 -4.01 -1.75 6.44
C LEU A 233 -4.84 -2.29 7.60
N LEU A 234 -5.38 -3.50 7.47
CA LEU A 234 -6.00 -4.26 8.55
C LEU A 234 -4.97 -5.24 9.12
N LEU A 235 -4.73 -5.18 10.42
CA LEU A 235 -3.76 -6.00 11.14
C LEU A 235 -4.51 -7.06 11.94
N VAL A 236 -4.34 -8.32 11.57
CA VAL A 236 -4.95 -9.47 12.24
C VAL A 236 -3.89 -10.19 13.05
N GLY A 237 -3.89 -9.95 14.37
CA GLY A 237 -2.96 -10.61 15.30
C GLY A 237 -3.45 -12.02 15.62
N MET A 238 -2.83 -13.03 15.00
CA MET A 238 -3.22 -14.43 15.16
C MET A 238 -2.97 -14.94 16.58
N SER A 239 -3.91 -15.72 17.13
CA SER A 239 -3.71 -16.40 18.41
C SER A 239 -2.72 -17.55 18.21
N SER A 240 -1.68 -17.60 19.06
CA SER A 240 -0.68 -18.68 19.05
C SER A 240 -1.19 -19.97 19.69
#